data_AF-A0A9P6W2V2-F1
#
_entry.id   AF-A0A9P6W2V2-F1
#
_cell.length_a   1.000
_cell.length_b   1.000
_cell.length_c   1.000
_cell.angle_alpha   90.00
_cell.angle_beta   90.00
_cell.angle_gamma   90.00
#
_symmetry.space_group_name_H-M   'P 1'
#
loop_
_entity.id
_entity.type
_entity.pdbx_description
1 polymer ?
#
loop_
_entity_poly.entity_id
_entity_poly.type
_entity_poly.pdbx_seq_one_letter_code
_entity_poly.pdbx_strand_id
1 'polypeptide(L)'
;MPLDRPLAPAPESSTSRPSDQQREDRNSAYSMIRAGRRRIAGLESCLELLLHSHLSLYQAHLEQLRYTSTMTSAVTFPRGQKEGWATVTEPASGVWLLEMHNFQNSPDNRLEPEFIRQALLPALDYVELAWHKAAKAGTHKGGSLVITGERKVGKFFSNGLNLDCLPAYPTFFGDYYYKLLSRVITFPLTTIAAINGHCFAGGLCLALACDWRICRAGSHSAYF
;
A
#
# COMPACT_ATOMS: atom_id res chain seq x y z
N MET A 1 -78.79 35.89 37.45
CA MET A 1 -77.73 36.88 37.72
C MET A 1 -76.85 36.36 38.85
N PRO A 2 -75.54 36.70 38.91
CA PRO A 2 -74.86 37.72 38.10
C PRO A 2 -73.60 37.18 37.40
N LEU A 3 -72.94 37.83 36.45
CA LEU A 3 -73.18 39.00 35.60
C LEU A 3 -72.06 38.92 34.55
N ASP A 4 -72.40 39.10 33.27
CA ASP A 4 -71.44 39.40 32.21
C ASP A 4 -70.55 40.59 32.61
N ARG A 5 -69.23 40.43 32.50
CA ARG A 5 -68.29 41.55 32.50
C ARG A 5 -67.46 41.46 31.21
N PRO A 6 -67.63 42.37 30.24
CA PRO A 6 -66.82 42.36 29.03
C PRO A 6 -65.34 42.59 29.39
N LEU A 7 -64.45 41.79 28.80
CA LEU A 7 -63.00 41.98 28.89
C LEU A 7 -62.63 43.31 28.19
N ALA A 8 -61.85 44.16 28.86
CA ALA A 8 -61.32 45.39 28.27
C ALA A 8 -60.39 45.06 27.08
N PRO A 9 -60.37 45.87 26.00
CA PRO A 9 -59.44 45.66 24.90
C PRO A 9 -57.98 45.85 25.37
N ALA A 10 -57.10 44.97 24.91
CA ALA A 10 -55.66 45.01 25.21
C ALA A 10 -55.00 46.29 24.65
N PRO A 11 -54.00 46.87 25.32
CA PRO A 11 -53.32 48.08 24.85
C PRO A 11 -52.56 47.81 23.55
N GLU A 12 -52.76 48.65 22.54
CA GLU A 12 -52.03 48.59 21.27
C GLU A 12 -50.52 48.79 21.51
N SER A 13 -49.72 47.77 21.19
CA SER A 13 -48.26 47.87 21.22
C SER A 13 -47.79 48.67 20.00
N SER A 14 -47.36 49.91 20.23
CA SER A 14 -46.80 50.78 19.20
C SER A 14 -45.44 50.24 18.73
N THR A 15 -45.46 49.35 17.75
CA THR A 15 -44.25 48.97 17.00
C THR A 15 -43.92 50.11 16.02
N SER A 16 -43.09 51.06 16.47
CA SER A 16 -42.64 52.16 15.62
C SER A 16 -41.88 51.61 14.40
N ARG A 17 -42.26 52.03 13.18
CA ARG A 17 -41.57 51.60 11.95
C ARG A 17 -40.07 51.93 12.05
N PRO A 18 -39.19 50.98 11.73
CA PRO A 18 -37.74 51.23 11.76
C PRO A 18 -37.39 52.33 10.75
N SER A 19 -36.51 53.25 11.18
CA SER A 19 -36.03 54.38 10.38
C SER A 19 -35.34 53.92 9.10
N ASP A 20 -35.30 54.77 8.07
CA ASP A 20 -34.75 54.41 6.77
C ASP A 20 -33.25 54.06 6.85
N GLN A 21 -32.49 54.72 7.73
CA GLN A 21 -31.09 54.36 7.99
C GLN A 21 -30.96 52.93 8.54
N GLN A 22 -31.82 52.54 9.49
CA GLN A 22 -31.84 51.18 10.03
C GLN A 22 -32.27 50.14 8.99
N ARG A 23 -33.02 50.53 7.94
CA ARG A 23 -33.37 49.64 6.83
C ARG A 23 -32.19 49.43 5.88
N GLU A 24 -31.46 50.50 5.57
CA GLU A 24 -30.28 50.44 4.71
C GLU A 24 -29.14 49.63 5.34
N ASP A 25 -28.85 49.84 6.63
CA ASP A 25 -27.80 49.09 7.34
C ASP A 25 -28.10 47.58 7.37
N ARG A 26 -29.38 47.21 7.57
CA ARG A 26 -29.81 45.81 7.51
C ARG A 26 -29.69 45.24 6.09
N ASN A 27 -30.09 45.98 5.07
CA ASN A 27 -29.98 45.53 3.68
C ASN A 27 -28.50 45.34 3.28
N SER A 28 -27.62 46.22 3.74
CA SER A 28 -26.17 46.09 3.56
C SER A 28 -25.62 44.83 4.25
N ALA A 29 -25.99 44.59 5.52
CA ALA A 29 -25.61 43.37 6.24
C ALA A 29 -26.12 42.09 5.56
N TYR A 30 -27.36 42.06 5.08
CA TYR A 30 -27.91 40.93 4.33
C TYR A 30 -27.16 40.68 3.01
N SER A 31 -26.76 41.75 2.31
CA SER A 31 -25.97 41.65 1.08
C SER A 31 -24.60 41.02 1.34
N MET A 32 -23.94 41.38 2.44
CA MET A 32 -22.64 40.85 2.84
C MET A 32 -22.73 39.38 3.25
N ILE A 33 -23.77 39.00 4.03
CA ILE A 33 -24.02 37.59 4.40
C ILE A 33 -24.28 36.74 3.14
N ARG A 34 -25.07 37.26 2.19
CA ARG A 34 -25.37 36.57 0.93
C ARG A 34 -24.12 36.44 0.03
N ALA A 35 -23.23 37.42 0.05
CA ALA A 35 -21.94 37.36 -0.64
C ALA A 35 -20.97 36.37 0.02
N GLY A 36 -20.94 36.30 1.36
CA GLY A 36 -20.17 35.32 2.12
C GLY A 36 -20.61 33.87 1.84
N ARG A 37 -21.93 33.62 1.87
CA ARG A 37 -22.49 32.29 1.53
C ARG A 37 -22.17 31.84 0.11
N ARG A 38 -22.14 32.76 -0.87
CA ARG A 38 -21.74 32.44 -2.25
C ARG A 38 -20.26 32.08 -2.38
N ARG A 39 -19.37 32.72 -1.60
CA ARG A 39 -17.95 32.38 -1.56
C ARG A 39 -17.68 31.03 -0.90
N ILE A 40 -18.40 30.69 0.17
CA ILE A 40 -18.31 29.38 0.83
C ILE A 40 -18.80 28.26 -0.09
N ALA A 41 -19.96 28.43 -0.74
CA ALA A 41 -20.47 27.45 -1.70
C ALA A 41 -19.50 27.20 -2.88
N GLY A 42 -18.80 28.25 -3.35
CA GLY A 42 -17.77 28.11 -4.38
C GLY A 42 -16.55 27.30 -3.91
N LEU A 43 -16.12 27.46 -2.65
CA LEU A 43 -15.03 26.69 -2.05
C LEU A 43 -15.41 25.22 -1.83
N GLU A 44 -16.65 24.94 -1.40
CA GLU A 44 -17.16 23.58 -1.25
C GLU A 44 -17.25 22.86 -2.61
N SER A 45 -17.75 23.53 -3.64
CA SER A 45 -17.75 22.98 -5.01
C SER A 45 -16.33 22.72 -5.55
N CYS A 46 -15.35 23.59 -5.24
CA CYS A 46 -13.96 23.34 -5.62
C CYS A 46 -13.34 22.14 -4.90
N LEU A 47 -13.63 21.98 -3.59
CA LEU A 47 -13.18 20.83 -2.80
C LEU A 47 -13.81 19.52 -3.29
N GLU A 48 -15.10 19.54 -3.59
CA GLU A 48 -15.78 18.38 -4.16
C GLU A 48 -15.22 18.03 -5.54
N LEU A 49 -14.98 19.00 -6.43
CA LEU A 49 -14.37 18.75 -7.74
C LEU A 49 -12.96 18.15 -7.62
N LEU A 50 -12.15 18.63 -6.67
CA LEU A 50 -10.81 18.09 -6.40
C LEU A 50 -10.88 16.65 -5.88
N LEU A 51 -11.79 16.36 -4.94
CA LEU A 51 -12.02 15.02 -4.41
C LEU A 51 -12.54 14.05 -5.48
N HIS A 52 -13.49 14.49 -6.31
CA HIS A 52 -14.02 13.68 -7.41
C HIS A 52 -12.94 13.41 -8.47
N SER A 53 -12.08 14.38 -8.78
CA SER A 53 -10.98 14.17 -9.72
C SER A 53 -9.94 13.17 -9.18
N HIS A 54 -9.60 13.25 -7.90
CA HIS A 54 -8.71 12.26 -7.26
C HIS A 54 -9.35 10.87 -7.17
N LEU A 55 -10.64 10.79 -6.83
CA LEU A 55 -11.39 9.54 -6.78
C LEU A 55 -11.55 8.92 -8.17
N SER A 56 -11.80 9.71 -9.22
CA SER A 56 -11.91 9.20 -10.59
C SER A 56 -10.56 8.74 -11.12
N LEU A 57 -9.46 9.45 -10.81
CA LEU A 57 -8.10 9.01 -11.14
C LEU A 57 -7.75 7.71 -10.40
N TYR A 58 -8.13 7.59 -9.13
CA TYR A 58 -7.94 6.37 -8.36
C TYR A 58 -8.79 5.21 -8.90
N GLN A 59 -10.04 5.45 -9.25
CA GLN A 59 -10.93 4.46 -9.86
C GLN A 59 -10.44 4.03 -11.25
N ALA A 60 -10.01 4.97 -12.10
CA ALA A 60 -9.44 4.67 -13.40
C ALA A 60 -8.12 3.87 -13.28
N HIS A 61 -7.30 4.19 -12.28
CA HIS A 61 -6.11 3.40 -11.95
C HIS A 61 -6.47 1.99 -11.46
N LEU A 62 -7.48 1.85 -10.59
CA LEU A 62 -7.98 0.55 -10.14
C LEU A 62 -8.61 -0.26 -11.28
N GLU A 63 -9.31 0.37 -12.22
CA GLU A 63 -9.87 -0.26 -13.41
C GLU A 63 -8.77 -0.69 -14.39
N GLN A 64 -7.72 0.13 -14.58
CA GLN A 64 -6.54 -0.27 -15.33
C GLN A 64 -5.83 -1.46 -14.68
N LEU A 65 -5.65 -1.47 -13.36
CA LEU A 65 -5.08 -2.59 -12.61
C LEU A 65 -5.94 -3.87 -12.72
N ARG A 66 -7.26 -3.72 -12.80
CA ARG A 66 -8.20 -4.85 -13.04
C ARG A 66 -8.14 -5.35 -14.49
N TYR A 67 -7.95 -4.46 -15.45
CA TYR A 67 -7.96 -4.77 -16.89
C TYR A 67 -6.65 -5.42 -17.38
N THR A 68 -5.50 -5.10 -16.78
CA THR A 68 -4.20 -5.70 -17.15
C THR A 68 -3.91 -7.03 -16.46
N SER A 69 -4.83 -7.56 -15.65
CA SER A 69 -4.68 -8.86 -14.99
C SER A 69 -4.97 -10.01 -15.96
N THR A 70 -4.17 -10.13 -17.01
CA THR A 70 -3.80 -11.47 -17.47
C THR A 70 -2.92 -12.05 -16.38
N MET A 71 -3.53 -12.76 -15.41
CA MET A 71 -2.77 -13.47 -14.38
C MET A 71 -1.78 -14.39 -15.08
N THR A 72 -0.51 -14.00 -15.09
CA THR A 72 0.58 -14.90 -15.43
C THR A 72 0.54 -16.08 -14.47
N SER A 73 0.80 -17.28 -14.99
CA SER A 73 0.78 -18.48 -14.17
C SER A 73 1.85 -18.39 -13.08
N ALA A 74 1.43 -18.62 -11.84
CA ALA A 74 2.34 -18.66 -10.71
C ALA A 74 3.42 -19.72 -10.93
N VAL A 75 4.67 -19.33 -10.69
CA VAL A 75 5.83 -20.21 -10.81
C VAL A 75 6.36 -20.50 -9.41
N THR A 76 6.38 -21.78 -9.04
CA THR A 76 6.86 -22.24 -7.73
C THR A 76 8.32 -22.72 -7.79
N PHE A 77 9.03 -22.55 -6.67
CA PHE A 77 10.38 -23.03 -6.47
C PHE A 77 10.51 -23.80 -5.15
N PRO A 78 11.24 -24.93 -5.10
CA PRO A 78 11.94 -25.57 -6.22
C PRO A 78 10.97 -26.04 -7.32
N ARG A 79 11.43 -25.98 -8.57
CA ARG A 79 10.58 -26.31 -9.73
C ARG A 79 10.08 -27.76 -9.63
N GLY A 80 8.83 -27.99 -10.00
CA GLY A 80 8.23 -29.34 -10.04
C GLY A 80 7.66 -29.84 -8.71
N GLN A 81 7.72 -29.04 -7.64
CA GLN A 81 7.03 -29.35 -6.39
C GLN A 81 5.59 -28.81 -6.40
N LYS A 82 4.69 -29.55 -5.76
CA LYS A 82 3.27 -29.18 -5.60
C LYS A 82 3.10 -27.97 -4.67
N GLU A 83 3.93 -27.86 -3.64
CA GLU A 83 3.99 -26.75 -2.71
C GLU A 83 5.40 -26.15 -2.75
N GLY A 84 5.56 -25.01 -3.41
CA GLY A 84 6.84 -24.31 -3.49
C GLY A 84 7.18 -23.60 -2.18
N TRP A 85 8.47 -23.54 -1.86
CA TRP A 85 9.00 -22.71 -0.78
C TRP A 85 9.04 -21.24 -1.18
N ALA A 86 9.03 -20.93 -2.47
CA ALA A 86 8.81 -19.58 -2.97
C ALA A 86 7.94 -19.60 -4.23
N THR A 87 7.20 -18.53 -4.47
CA THR A 87 6.38 -18.35 -5.68
C THR A 87 6.67 -17.01 -6.32
N VAL A 88 6.87 -17.01 -7.64
CA VAL A 88 6.92 -15.79 -8.46
C VAL A 88 5.63 -15.66 -9.24
N THR A 89 5.01 -14.49 -9.18
CA THR A 89 3.92 -14.07 -10.06
C THR A 89 4.26 -12.73 -10.73
N GLU A 90 3.60 -12.38 -11.83
CA GLU A 90 3.72 -11.05 -12.46
C GLU A 90 2.33 -10.38 -12.41
N PRO A 91 1.95 -9.75 -11.27
CA PRO A 91 0.63 -9.15 -11.09
C PRO A 91 0.35 -7.97 -12.03
N ALA A 92 1.39 -7.32 -12.54
CA ALA A 92 1.30 -6.30 -13.56
C ALA A 92 2.51 -6.42 -14.49
N SER A 93 2.35 -6.00 -15.74
CA SER A 93 3.38 -6.08 -16.76
C SER A 93 4.69 -5.44 -16.28
N GLY A 94 5.77 -6.23 -16.17
CA GLY A 94 7.09 -5.79 -15.71
C GLY A 94 7.21 -5.62 -14.19
N VAL A 95 6.22 -6.07 -13.41
CA VAL A 95 6.24 -6.08 -11.95
C VAL A 95 6.16 -7.53 -11.50
N TRP A 96 7.28 -8.05 -10.99
CA TRP A 96 7.35 -9.40 -10.44
C TRP A 96 7.17 -9.38 -8.94
N LEU A 97 6.42 -10.33 -8.42
CA LEU A 97 6.21 -10.56 -7.00
C LEU A 97 6.79 -11.92 -6.61
N LEU A 98 7.86 -11.90 -5.83
CA LEU A 98 8.45 -13.06 -5.16
C LEU A 98 7.87 -13.16 -3.74
N GLU A 99 7.04 -14.17 -3.53
CA GLU A 99 6.48 -14.52 -2.23
C GLU A 99 7.29 -15.66 -1.62
N MET A 100 7.83 -15.43 -0.41
CA MET A 100 8.60 -16.41 0.36
C MET A 100 7.65 -17.17 1.28
N HIS A 101 7.53 -18.47 1.05
CA HIS A 101 6.69 -19.38 1.83
C HIS A 101 7.47 -20.04 2.96
N ASN A 102 6.73 -20.67 3.86
CA ASN A 102 7.30 -21.42 4.97
C ASN A 102 8.02 -22.68 4.46
N PHE A 103 9.35 -22.65 4.46
CA PHE A 103 10.19 -23.80 4.17
C PHE A 103 9.85 -24.98 5.11
N GLN A 104 9.61 -26.16 4.54
CA GLN A 104 9.33 -27.41 5.29
C GLN A 104 8.26 -27.30 6.39
N ASN A 105 7.22 -26.49 6.20
CA ASN A 105 6.20 -26.22 7.23
C ASN A 105 6.74 -25.61 8.53
N SER A 106 7.91 -24.95 8.48
CA SER A 106 8.39 -24.11 9.57
C SER A 106 7.33 -23.06 9.93
N PRO A 107 7.11 -22.75 11.22
CA PRO A 107 6.15 -21.72 11.61
C PRO A 107 6.56 -20.31 11.17
N ASP A 108 7.84 -20.10 10.82
CA ASP A 108 8.37 -18.83 10.35
C ASP A 108 9.32 -18.98 9.13
N ASN A 109 9.47 -17.89 8.38
CA ASN A 109 10.31 -17.85 7.18
C ASN A 109 11.79 -17.66 7.57
N ARG A 110 12.56 -18.76 7.57
CA ARG A 110 14.00 -18.80 7.86
C ARG A 110 14.84 -18.92 6.60
N LEU A 111 15.93 -18.17 6.54
CA LEU A 111 16.90 -18.17 5.44
C LEU A 111 17.88 -19.33 5.61
N GLU A 112 17.39 -20.55 5.34
CA GLU A 112 18.19 -21.78 5.39
C GLU A 112 18.96 -22.05 4.08
N PRO A 113 20.06 -22.82 4.13
CA PRO A 113 20.89 -23.07 2.96
C PRO A 113 20.10 -23.60 1.76
N GLU A 114 19.26 -24.61 1.97
CA GLU A 114 18.47 -25.22 0.89
C GLU A 114 17.33 -24.32 0.40
N PHE A 115 16.75 -23.52 1.29
CA PHE A 115 15.76 -22.53 0.89
C PHE A 115 16.38 -21.46 -0.02
N ILE A 116 17.55 -20.95 0.36
CA ILE A 116 18.30 -19.98 -0.46
C ILE A 116 18.69 -20.59 -1.80
N ARG A 117 19.29 -21.79 -1.78
CA ARG A 117 19.86 -22.46 -2.95
C ARG A 117 18.82 -22.93 -3.95
N GLN A 118 17.74 -23.54 -3.48
CA GLN A 118 16.77 -24.20 -4.36
C GLN A 118 15.54 -23.34 -4.66
N ALA A 119 15.26 -22.31 -3.85
CA ALA A 119 14.09 -21.45 -4.06
C ALA A 119 14.45 -20.00 -4.38
N LEU A 120 15.14 -19.29 -3.48
CA LEU A 120 15.34 -17.84 -3.64
C LEU A 120 16.25 -17.49 -4.82
N LEU A 121 17.45 -18.10 -4.90
CA LEU A 121 18.37 -17.81 -6.01
C LEU A 121 17.77 -18.19 -7.39
N PRO A 122 17.16 -19.38 -7.58
CA PRO A 122 16.48 -19.72 -8.83
C PRO A 122 15.30 -18.80 -9.17
N ALA A 123 14.57 -18.31 -8.16
CA ALA A 123 13.49 -17.35 -8.37
C ALA A 123 14.00 -16.00 -8.89
N LEU A 124 15.12 -15.51 -8.33
CA LEU A 124 15.81 -14.31 -8.82
C LEU A 124 16.28 -14.49 -10.26
N ASP A 125 16.89 -15.64 -10.59
CA ASP A 125 17.35 -15.95 -11.95
C ASP A 125 16.18 -16.03 -12.94
N TYR A 126 15.04 -16.59 -12.52
CA TYR A 126 13.83 -16.64 -13.34
C TYR A 126 13.31 -15.24 -13.68
N VAL A 127 13.23 -14.34 -12.70
CA VAL A 127 12.78 -12.95 -12.90
C VAL A 127 13.73 -12.19 -13.82
N GLU A 128 15.04 -12.28 -13.57
CA GLU A 128 16.04 -11.62 -14.40
C GLU A 128 16.01 -12.13 -15.84
N LEU A 129 15.88 -13.43 -16.06
CA LEU A 129 15.78 -14.01 -17.40
C LEU A 129 14.50 -13.56 -18.11
N ALA A 130 13.37 -13.51 -17.40
CA ALA A 130 12.11 -13.01 -17.94
C ALA A 130 12.24 -11.55 -18.39
N TRP A 131 12.82 -10.71 -17.53
CA TRP A 131 13.09 -9.32 -17.85
C TRP A 131 14.06 -9.15 -19.03
N HIS A 132 15.18 -9.87 -19.07
CA HIS A 132 16.12 -9.77 -20.19
C HIS A 132 15.48 -10.14 -21.54
N LYS A 133 14.62 -11.17 -21.56
CA LYS A 133 13.87 -11.56 -22.77
C LYS A 133 12.94 -10.44 -23.22
N ALA A 134 12.21 -9.84 -22.27
CA ALA A 134 11.32 -8.72 -22.52
C ALA A 134 12.06 -7.46 -23.00
N ALA A 135 13.18 -7.11 -22.35
CA ALA A 135 14.03 -5.99 -22.72
C ALA A 135 14.60 -6.18 -24.13
N LYS A 136 15.09 -7.38 -24.46
CA LYS A 136 15.61 -7.71 -25.81
C LYS A 136 14.51 -7.65 -26.88
N ALA A 137 13.28 -8.03 -26.55
CA ALA A 137 12.13 -7.92 -27.44
C ALA A 137 11.61 -6.48 -27.60
N GLY A 138 12.15 -5.51 -26.84
CA GLY A 138 11.70 -4.12 -26.86
C GLY A 138 10.34 -3.90 -26.20
N THR A 139 9.80 -4.90 -25.50
CA THR A 139 8.47 -4.85 -24.88
C THR A 139 8.51 -4.19 -23.51
N HIS A 140 9.69 -4.05 -22.89
CA HIS A 140 9.87 -3.41 -21.59
C HIS A 140 11.14 -2.55 -21.54
N LYS A 141 11.02 -1.35 -20.96
CA LYS A 141 12.16 -0.42 -20.71
C LYS A 141 12.56 -0.33 -19.23
N GLY A 142 11.95 -1.13 -18.38
CA GLY A 142 12.15 -1.15 -16.94
C GLY A 142 11.26 -2.20 -16.27
N GLY A 143 11.38 -2.31 -14.96
CA GLY A 143 10.57 -3.24 -14.17
C GLY A 143 10.93 -3.17 -12.70
N SER A 144 10.21 -3.93 -11.88
CA SER A 144 10.48 -4.03 -10.46
C SER A 144 10.28 -5.44 -9.95
N LEU A 145 11.05 -5.80 -8.93
CA LEU A 145 10.89 -7.03 -8.16
C LEU A 145 10.42 -6.66 -6.75
N VAL A 146 9.23 -7.12 -6.38
CA VAL A 146 8.71 -7.05 -5.02
C VAL A 146 9.00 -8.37 -4.33
N ILE A 147 9.68 -8.32 -3.20
CA ILE A 147 9.93 -9.47 -2.32
C ILE A 147 9.05 -9.33 -1.08
N THR A 148 8.33 -10.37 -0.72
CA THR A 148 7.47 -10.39 0.48
C THR A 148 7.43 -11.79 1.10
N GLY A 149 6.97 -11.91 2.34
CA GLY A 149 6.65 -13.23 2.92
C GLY A 149 5.24 -13.69 2.57
N GLU A 150 4.91 -14.95 2.91
CA GLU A 150 3.59 -15.56 2.74
C GLU A 150 2.47 -14.60 3.15
N ARG A 151 1.59 -14.27 2.21
CA ARG A 151 0.55 -13.25 2.43
C ARG A 151 -0.73 -13.82 3.02
N LYS A 152 -1.00 -15.13 2.87
CA LYS A 152 -2.22 -15.77 3.40
C LYS A 152 -2.26 -15.75 4.93
N VAL A 153 -1.18 -16.19 5.57
CA VAL A 153 -1.05 -16.16 7.03
C VAL A 153 -0.45 -14.84 7.49
N GLY A 154 0.44 -14.22 6.69
CA GLY A 154 0.80 -12.80 6.83
C GLY A 154 1.61 -12.42 8.07
N LYS A 155 2.25 -13.38 8.75
CA LYS A 155 2.93 -13.13 10.04
C LYS A 155 4.40 -12.72 9.91
N PHE A 156 5.10 -13.20 8.90
CA PHE A 156 6.54 -13.02 8.74
C PHE A 156 6.87 -12.50 7.35
N PHE A 157 7.71 -11.47 7.29
CA PHE A 157 8.53 -11.25 6.10
C PHE A 157 9.66 -12.28 6.13
N SER A 158 10.52 -12.23 7.15
CA SER A 158 11.52 -13.26 7.45
C SER A 158 12.03 -13.09 8.88
N ASN A 159 12.23 -14.21 9.58
CA ASN A 159 12.82 -14.22 10.91
C ASN A 159 14.35 -14.41 10.88
N GLY A 160 14.97 -14.31 9.71
CA GLY A 160 16.42 -14.40 9.54
C GLY A 160 16.95 -15.81 9.50
N LEU A 161 18.18 -16.00 9.98
CA LEU A 161 18.93 -17.24 9.83
C LEU A 161 18.46 -18.30 10.83
N ASN A 162 18.56 -19.57 10.44
CA ASN A 162 18.52 -20.70 11.38
C ASN A 162 19.96 -21.01 11.82
N LEU A 163 20.33 -20.63 13.05
CA LEU A 163 21.72 -20.81 13.52
C LEU A 163 22.06 -22.28 13.81
N ASP A 164 21.06 -23.12 14.07
CA ASP A 164 21.26 -24.53 14.41
C ASP A 164 21.78 -25.35 13.22
N CYS A 165 21.56 -24.87 11.98
CA CYS A 165 22.08 -25.53 10.79
C CYS A 165 23.57 -25.22 10.53
N LEU A 166 24.13 -24.13 11.10
CA LEU A 166 25.48 -23.66 10.76
C LEU A 166 26.60 -24.69 10.96
N PRO A 167 26.60 -25.55 12.00
CA PRO A 167 27.63 -26.58 12.15
C PRO A 167 27.69 -27.57 10.97
N ALA A 168 26.57 -27.82 10.28
CA ALA A 168 26.51 -28.67 9.10
C ALA A 168 26.92 -27.92 7.81
N TYR A 169 26.97 -26.59 7.84
CA TYR A 169 27.29 -25.72 6.70
C TYR A 169 28.39 -24.72 7.09
N PRO A 170 29.66 -25.15 7.21
CA PRO A 170 30.76 -24.30 7.68
C PRO A 170 31.00 -23.07 6.79
N THR A 171 30.61 -23.14 5.50
CA THR A 171 30.72 -22.05 4.52
C THR A 171 29.41 -21.30 4.30
N PHE A 172 28.40 -21.48 5.18
CA PHE A 172 27.04 -20.94 5.04
C PHE A 172 27.00 -19.47 4.58
N PHE A 173 27.76 -18.62 5.26
CA PHE A 173 27.76 -17.19 4.98
C PHE A 173 28.25 -16.88 3.56
N GLY A 174 29.36 -17.48 3.12
CA GLY A 174 29.91 -17.23 1.78
C GLY A 174 29.06 -17.86 0.67
N ASP A 175 28.74 -19.14 0.81
CA ASP A 175 28.17 -19.93 -0.27
C ASP A 175 26.67 -19.70 -0.47
N TYR A 176 25.97 -19.24 0.57
CA TYR A 176 24.51 -19.10 0.57
C TYR A 176 24.08 -17.68 0.92
N TYR A 177 24.35 -17.22 2.14
CA TYR A 177 23.71 -16.01 2.65
C TYR A 177 24.23 -14.72 1.98
N TYR A 178 25.54 -14.51 1.93
CA TYR A 178 26.14 -13.36 1.25
C TYR A 178 25.98 -13.45 -0.27
N LYS A 179 25.91 -14.65 -0.83
CA LYS A 179 25.54 -14.85 -2.22
C LYS A 179 24.13 -14.34 -2.51
N LEU A 180 23.15 -14.63 -1.64
CA LEU A 180 21.80 -14.09 -1.75
C LEU A 180 21.78 -12.57 -1.62
N LEU A 181 22.42 -12.01 -0.58
CA LEU A 181 22.44 -10.55 -0.39
C LEU A 181 23.10 -9.83 -1.57
N SER A 182 24.26 -10.32 -2.03
CA SER A 182 24.95 -9.74 -3.19
C SER A 182 24.06 -9.77 -4.43
N ARG A 183 23.33 -10.88 -4.65
CA ARG A 183 22.42 -11.02 -5.79
C ARG A 183 21.29 -10.00 -5.78
N VAL A 184 20.73 -9.71 -4.61
CA VAL A 184 19.66 -8.72 -4.44
C VAL A 184 20.21 -7.29 -4.59
N ILE A 185 21.37 -6.99 -3.99
CA ILE A 185 22.01 -5.66 -4.08
C ILE A 185 22.38 -5.31 -5.53
N THR A 186 22.84 -6.29 -6.31
CA THR A 186 23.25 -6.08 -7.71
C THR A 186 22.16 -6.49 -8.71
N PHE A 187 20.90 -6.60 -8.26
CA PHE A 187 19.82 -7.04 -9.13
C PHE A 187 19.53 -5.98 -10.21
N PRO A 188 19.28 -6.35 -11.49
CA PRO A 188 19.19 -5.38 -12.57
C PRO A 188 17.86 -4.59 -12.62
N LEU A 189 16.95 -4.86 -11.68
CA LEU A 189 15.65 -4.20 -11.53
C LEU A 189 15.55 -3.55 -10.16
N THR A 190 14.71 -2.52 -10.03
CA THR A 190 14.36 -1.95 -8.73
C THR A 190 13.76 -3.02 -7.83
N THR A 191 14.38 -3.25 -6.69
CA THR A 191 13.98 -4.22 -5.68
C THR A 191 13.21 -3.56 -4.54
N ILE A 192 12.11 -4.17 -4.13
CA ILE A 192 11.21 -3.63 -3.09
C ILE A 192 10.96 -4.73 -2.06
N ALA A 193 11.36 -4.52 -0.82
CA ALA A 193 10.94 -5.35 0.31
C ALA A 193 9.56 -4.89 0.79
N ALA A 194 8.52 -5.65 0.47
CA ALA A 194 7.17 -5.47 1.02
C ALA A 194 7.06 -6.27 2.33
N ILE A 195 7.31 -5.58 3.44
CA ILE A 195 7.43 -6.17 4.79
C ILE A 195 6.03 -6.31 5.40
N ASN A 196 5.44 -7.49 5.19
CA ASN A 196 4.10 -7.86 5.64
C ASN A 196 4.00 -8.20 7.13
N GLY A 197 5.12 -8.58 7.77
CA GLY A 197 5.17 -9.00 9.17
C GLY A 197 6.57 -8.90 9.78
N HIS A 198 6.91 -9.79 10.72
CA HIS A 198 8.20 -9.82 11.40
C HIS A 198 9.38 -9.82 10.40
N CYS A 199 10.36 -8.94 10.65
CA CYS A 199 11.54 -8.75 9.81
C CYS A 199 12.75 -8.51 10.72
N PHE A 200 13.53 -9.56 10.99
CA PHE A 200 14.60 -9.52 11.99
C PHE A 200 15.91 -10.12 11.49
N ALA A 201 17.01 -9.69 12.11
CA ALA A 201 18.36 -10.23 11.91
C ALA A 201 18.69 -10.40 10.42
N GLY A 202 18.96 -11.64 9.98
CA GLY A 202 19.27 -11.89 8.57
C GLY A 202 18.16 -11.54 7.59
N GLY A 203 16.90 -11.55 8.03
CA GLY A 203 15.73 -11.14 7.24
C GLY A 203 15.65 -9.62 7.10
N LEU A 204 16.06 -8.86 8.13
CA LEU A 204 16.20 -7.41 8.04
C LEU A 204 17.33 -7.03 7.08
N CYS A 205 18.47 -7.71 7.14
CA CYS A 205 19.56 -7.50 6.19
C CYS A 205 19.12 -7.79 4.74
N LEU A 206 18.29 -8.81 4.50
CA LEU A 206 17.70 -9.06 3.17
C LEU A 206 16.79 -7.90 2.73
N ALA A 207 15.98 -7.34 3.65
CA ALA A 207 15.16 -6.18 3.33
C ALA A 207 15.98 -4.90 3.09
N LEU A 208 17.10 -4.74 3.80
CA LEU A 208 18.05 -3.63 3.60
C LEU A 208 18.86 -3.76 2.31
N ALA A 209 19.05 -4.98 1.81
CA ALA A 209 19.64 -5.23 0.50
C ALA A 209 18.75 -4.78 -0.67
N CYS A 210 17.43 -4.60 -0.44
CA CYS A 210 16.54 -4.04 -1.44
C CYS A 210 16.69 -2.52 -1.57
N ASP A 211 16.33 -1.94 -2.70
CA ASP A 211 16.34 -0.48 -2.90
C ASP A 211 15.32 0.22 -1.98
N TRP A 212 14.10 -0.32 -1.97
CA TRP A 212 12.98 0.22 -1.19
C TRP A 212 12.46 -0.77 -0.16
N ARG A 213 11.90 -0.25 0.92
CA ARG A 213 11.20 -1.01 1.96
C ARG A 213 9.86 -0.36 2.22
N ILE A 214 8.80 -1.16 2.20
CA ILE A 214 7.44 -0.72 2.54
C ILE A 214 6.96 -1.59 3.68
N CYS A 215 6.61 -0.98 4.81
CA CYS A 215 6.15 -1.67 6.00
C CYS A 215 4.67 -1.41 6.24
N ARG A 216 3.94 -2.43 6.70
CA ARG A 216 2.57 -2.26 7.17
C ARG A 216 2.56 -1.41 8.44
N ALA A 217 1.76 -0.34 8.47
CA ALA A 217 1.53 0.43 9.69
C ALA A 217 0.99 -0.48 10.81
N GLY A 218 1.63 -0.45 11.98
CA GLY A 218 1.24 -1.24 13.15
C GLY A 218 1.82 -2.65 13.24
N SER A 219 2.75 -3.05 12.36
CA SER A 219 3.61 -4.19 12.67
C SER A 219 4.55 -3.80 13.82
N HIS A 220 4.28 -4.26 15.04
CA HIS A 220 5.08 -4.01 16.25
C HIS A 220 6.48 -4.68 16.22
N SER A 221 6.98 -5.01 15.03
CA SER A 221 8.07 -5.96 14.84
C SER A 221 8.88 -5.77 13.54
N ALA A 222 8.66 -4.64 12.85
CA ALA A 222 9.63 -4.13 11.90
C ALA A 222 10.31 -2.94 12.59
N TYR A 223 11.61 -3.03 12.88
CA TYR A 223 12.37 -1.88 13.36
C TYR A 223 12.65 -0.98 12.17
N PHE A 224 11.82 0.06 12.00
CA PHE A 224 12.14 1.27 11.26
C PHE A 224 11.75 2.47 12.12
#